data_AF-A0A432Q8E5-F1
#
_entry.id   AF-A0A432Q8E5-F1
#
_cell.length_a   1.000
_cell.length_b   1.000
_cell.length_c   1.000
_cell.angle_alpha   90.00
_cell.angle_beta   90.00
_cell.angle_gamma   90.00
#
_symmetry.space_group_name_H-M   'P 1'
#
loop_
_entity.id
_entity.type
_entity.pdbx_description
1 polymer ?
#
loop_
_entity_poly.entity_id
_entity_poly.type
_entity_poly.pdbx_seq_one_letter_code
_entity_poly.pdbx_strand_id
1 'polypeptide(L)'
;MKNLKKELLKEVLGDFKKKEVNLEKLRTEKSLSELKDIVSQYFDLELKGEFQLKPDKAFEFGRKMRSEHSLSLRDVERLVNNTVYEVFEEKIGDIKTKLCHQFYDNYLGYFVSGLYHDIIGDRTLKIEIKIPRFVMISRIGFRWGFGYKHPGGKLVISGYAGGYLGEAMRDGIITVTGFTGDYVGKDMRGGRIVLKGNAGWRLGDGMRGGKIVVIGNAGEFVGINMRAGLIRIKGEVLSIGRREGGKIEIWKNGKWTEVEG
;
A
#
# COMPACT_ATOMS: atom_id res chain seq x y z
N MET A 1 19.44 14.49 19.04
CA MET A 1 18.32 13.51 18.88
C MET A 1 16.92 14.14 18.79
N LYS A 2 16.59 15.24 19.48
CA LYS A 2 15.25 15.88 19.40
C LYS A 2 14.97 16.61 18.07
N ASN A 3 15.97 17.15 17.38
CA ASN A 3 15.75 17.94 16.15
C ASN A 3 15.37 17.11 14.92
N LEU A 4 15.99 15.96 14.67
CA LEU A 4 15.68 15.12 13.49
C LEU A 4 14.26 14.54 13.53
N LYS A 5 13.76 14.20 14.73
CA LYS A 5 12.36 13.78 14.94
C LYS A 5 11.38 14.92 14.62
N LYS A 6 11.74 16.17 14.97
CA LYS A 6 10.92 17.38 14.77
C LYS A 6 10.88 17.82 13.31
N GLU A 7 12.00 17.65 12.59
CA GLU A 7 12.15 17.98 11.16
C GLU A 7 11.37 16.98 10.29
N LEU A 8 11.48 15.68 10.55
CA LEU A 8 10.64 14.67 9.89
C LEU A 8 9.17 14.76 10.30
N LEU A 9 8.85 15.14 11.55
CA LEU A 9 7.46 15.40 11.95
C LEU A 9 6.88 16.58 11.16
N LYS A 10 7.63 17.64 10.90
CA LYS A 10 7.18 18.77 10.06
C LYS A 10 7.01 18.38 8.59
N GLU A 11 7.87 17.52 8.05
CA GLU A 11 7.75 16.96 6.70
C GLU A 11 6.51 16.04 6.55
N VAL A 12 6.13 15.33 7.62
CA VAL A 12 4.99 14.37 7.65
C VAL A 12 3.67 15.03 8.05
N LEU A 13 3.70 16.12 8.83
CA LEU A 13 2.53 16.81 9.40
C LEU A 13 2.23 18.17 8.76
N GLY A 14 2.84 18.49 7.60
CA GLY A 14 2.64 19.76 6.89
C GLY A 14 1.15 20.09 6.67
N ASP A 15 0.70 21.13 7.36
CA ASP A 15 -0.54 21.89 7.29
C ASP A 15 -1.88 21.16 7.46
N PHE A 16 -2.19 20.81 8.72
CA PHE A 16 -3.57 20.72 9.19
C PHE A 16 -4.17 22.13 9.39
N LYS A 17 -4.60 22.77 8.30
CA LYS A 17 -5.65 23.80 8.39
C LYS A 17 -7.00 23.15 8.09
N LYS A 18 -7.95 23.24 9.03
CA LYS A 18 -9.38 23.02 8.74
C LYS A 18 -9.74 23.94 7.58
N LYS A 19 -9.89 23.39 6.38
CA LYS A 19 -10.58 24.09 5.29
C LYS A 19 -12.05 23.69 5.34
N GLU A 20 -12.89 24.72 5.34
CA GLU A 20 -14.34 24.66 5.34
C GLU A 20 -14.87 23.72 4.25
N VAL A 21 -15.96 23.06 4.61
CA VAL A 21 -16.71 22.14 3.77
C VAL A 21 -17.30 22.93 2.60
N ASN A 22 -16.84 22.66 1.38
CA ASN A 22 -17.50 23.15 0.18
C ASN A 22 -18.65 22.18 -0.17
N LEU A 23 -19.89 22.69 -0.12
CA LEU A 23 -21.16 21.98 -0.30
C LEU A 23 -21.44 21.66 -1.79
N GLU A 24 -20.50 21.07 -2.50
CA GLU A 24 -20.73 20.68 -3.90
C GLU A 24 -21.39 19.29 -3.99
N LYS A 25 -22.71 19.31 -4.26
CA LYS A 25 -23.61 18.22 -4.68
C LYS A 25 -23.75 17.08 -3.67
N LEU A 26 -24.90 17.06 -2.99
CA LEU A 26 -25.46 15.90 -2.28
C LEU A 26 -25.65 14.71 -3.25
N ARG A 27 -24.56 14.03 -3.62
CA ARG A 27 -24.63 12.60 -3.89
C ARG A 27 -24.83 11.96 -2.53
N THR A 28 -25.99 11.36 -2.34
CA THR A 28 -26.25 10.51 -1.17
C THR A 28 -25.17 9.44 -1.12
N GLU A 29 -24.43 9.40 -0.02
CA GLU A 29 -23.40 8.39 0.21
C GLU A 29 -23.98 6.99 0.05
N LYS A 30 -23.16 6.05 -0.40
CA LYS A 30 -23.64 4.68 -0.56
C LYS A 30 -23.98 4.06 0.79
N SER A 31 -25.00 3.21 0.81
CA SER A 31 -25.36 2.46 2.01
C SER A 31 -24.24 1.47 2.35
N LEU A 32 -24.07 1.12 3.64
CA LEU A 32 -23.09 0.12 4.02
C LEU A 32 -23.39 -1.24 3.38
N SER A 33 -24.67 -1.57 3.16
CA SER A 33 -25.07 -2.78 2.43
C SER A 33 -24.53 -2.79 1.00
N GLU A 34 -24.69 -1.68 0.26
CA GLU A 34 -24.18 -1.59 -1.11
C GLU A 34 -22.63 -1.71 -1.14
N LEU A 35 -21.94 -1.07 -0.20
CA LEU A 35 -20.48 -1.19 -0.09
C LEU A 35 -20.04 -2.60 0.29
N LYS A 36 -20.82 -3.30 1.11
CA LYS A 36 -20.58 -4.69 1.48
C LYS A 36 -20.75 -5.62 0.28
N ASP A 37 -21.78 -5.41 -0.54
CA ASP A 37 -22.02 -6.21 -1.74
C ASP A 37 -20.85 -6.13 -2.73
N ILE A 38 -20.28 -4.93 -2.93
CA ILE A 38 -19.10 -4.73 -3.77
C ILE A 38 -17.89 -5.53 -3.25
N VAL A 39 -17.67 -5.50 -1.93
CA VAL A 39 -16.56 -6.23 -1.30
C VAL A 39 -16.79 -7.74 -1.35
N SER A 40 -18.02 -8.20 -1.14
CA SER A 40 -18.40 -9.62 -1.27
C SER A 40 -18.13 -10.13 -2.67
N GLN A 41 -18.50 -9.38 -3.71
CA GLN A 41 -18.19 -9.73 -5.11
C GLN A 41 -16.69 -9.85 -5.35
N TYR A 42 -15.88 -8.93 -4.81
CA TYR A 42 -14.42 -9.04 -4.87
C TYR A 42 -13.93 -10.36 -4.23
N PHE A 43 -14.35 -10.65 -3.00
CA PHE A 43 -13.90 -11.86 -2.31
C PHE A 43 -14.39 -13.15 -2.99
N ASP A 44 -15.57 -13.16 -3.60
CA ASP A 44 -16.08 -14.33 -4.33
C ASP A 44 -15.20 -14.64 -5.55
N LEU A 45 -14.81 -13.63 -6.31
CA LEU A 45 -13.89 -13.79 -7.45
C LEU A 45 -12.50 -14.20 -6.98
N GLU A 46 -12.04 -13.61 -5.88
CA GLU A 46 -10.74 -13.94 -5.27
C GLU A 46 -10.69 -15.40 -4.78
N LEU A 47 -11.75 -15.87 -4.11
CA LEU A 47 -11.88 -17.24 -3.65
C LEU A 47 -11.97 -18.23 -4.81
N LYS A 48 -12.56 -17.84 -5.94
CA LYS A 48 -12.55 -18.61 -7.19
C LYS A 48 -11.19 -18.58 -7.92
N GLY A 49 -10.26 -17.71 -7.50
CA GLY A 49 -8.92 -17.61 -8.09
C GLY A 49 -8.86 -16.78 -9.38
N GLU A 50 -9.88 -15.97 -9.66
CA GLU A 50 -9.97 -15.18 -10.89
C GLU A 50 -8.80 -14.17 -11.07
N PHE A 51 -8.23 -13.73 -9.94
CA PHE A 51 -7.10 -12.80 -9.90
C PHE A 51 -5.74 -13.48 -9.69
N GLN A 52 -5.68 -14.81 -9.58
CA GLN A 52 -4.44 -15.52 -9.29
C GLN A 52 -3.37 -15.23 -10.34
N LEU A 53 -2.24 -14.67 -9.87
CA LEU A 53 -1.10 -14.19 -10.66
C LEU A 53 -1.46 -13.08 -11.67
N LYS A 54 -2.62 -12.45 -11.50
CA LYS A 54 -3.19 -11.44 -12.41
C LYS A 54 -3.61 -10.20 -11.62
N PRO A 55 -2.66 -9.49 -10.96
CA PRO A 55 -2.97 -8.30 -10.15
C PRO A 55 -3.68 -7.19 -10.95
N ASP A 56 -3.34 -7.03 -12.23
CA ASP A 56 -4.00 -6.08 -13.12
C ASP A 56 -5.51 -6.34 -13.24
N LYS A 57 -5.95 -7.61 -13.20
CA LYS A 57 -7.39 -7.93 -13.25
C LYS A 57 -8.10 -7.47 -11.98
N ALA A 58 -7.51 -7.63 -10.81
CA ALA A 58 -8.08 -7.13 -9.55
C ALA A 58 -8.16 -5.59 -9.56
N PHE A 59 -7.12 -4.93 -10.07
CA PHE A 59 -7.09 -3.48 -10.24
C PHE A 59 -8.19 -2.98 -11.19
N GLU A 60 -8.31 -3.54 -12.39
CA GLU A 60 -9.35 -3.14 -13.33
C GLU A 60 -10.76 -3.49 -12.83
N PHE A 61 -10.92 -4.58 -12.08
CA PHE A 61 -12.17 -4.88 -11.38
C PHE A 61 -12.55 -3.78 -10.38
N GLY A 62 -11.58 -3.27 -9.61
CA GLY A 62 -11.78 -2.12 -8.72
C GLY A 62 -12.23 -0.87 -9.48
N ARG A 63 -11.58 -0.55 -10.60
CA ARG A 63 -11.97 0.59 -11.44
C ARG A 63 -13.39 0.44 -11.99
N LYS A 64 -13.74 -0.77 -12.46
CA LYS A 64 -15.09 -1.14 -12.91
C LYS A 64 -16.12 -0.90 -11.80
N MET A 65 -15.92 -1.48 -10.62
CA MET A 65 -16.82 -1.33 -9.47
C MET A 65 -17.01 0.13 -9.07
N ARG A 66 -15.93 0.93 -9.04
CA ARG A 66 -16.05 2.37 -8.77
C ARG A 66 -16.91 3.07 -9.81
N SER A 67 -16.74 2.75 -11.09
CA SER A 67 -17.48 3.40 -12.18
C SER A 67 -18.95 3.02 -12.16
N GLU A 68 -19.26 1.72 -12.07
CA GLU A 68 -20.63 1.18 -12.07
C GLU A 68 -21.45 1.70 -10.89
N HIS A 69 -20.84 1.78 -9.71
CA HIS A 69 -21.50 2.28 -8.51
C HIS A 69 -21.33 3.79 -8.31
N SER A 70 -20.60 4.49 -9.19
CA SER A 70 -20.32 5.93 -9.07
C SER A 70 -19.73 6.33 -7.70
N LEU A 71 -18.84 5.50 -7.15
CA LEU A 71 -18.29 5.69 -5.80
C LEU A 71 -17.50 7.00 -5.71
N SER A 72 -17.75 7.76 -4.64
CA SER A 72 -16.91 8.88 -4.23
C SER A 72 -15.67 8.39 -3.48
N LEU A 73 -14.66 9.26 -3.31
CA LEU A 73 -13.49 8.90 -2.51
C LEU A 73 -13.86 8.59 -1.05
N ARG A 74 -14.90 9.25 -0.53
CA ARG A 74 -15.44 8.98 0.81
C ARG A 74 -16.10 7.61 0.89
N ASP A 75 -16.81 7.19 -0.15
CA ASP A 75 -17.38 5.84 -0.23
C ASP A 75 -16.28 4.78 -0.26
N VAL A 76 -15.18 5.02 -1.00
CA VAL A 76 -14.02 4.13 -1.01
C VAL A 76 -13.37 4.04 0.38
N GLU A 77 -13.20 5.16 1.07
CA GLU A 77 -12.68 5.17 2.45
C GLU A 77 -13.59 4.36 3.40
N ARG A 78 -14.91 4.55 3.32
CA ARG A 78 -15.89 3.80 4.12
C ARG A 78 -15.90 2.31 3.78
N LEU A 79 -15.85 1.95 2.50
CA LEU A 79 -15.79 0.57 2.03
C LEU A 79 -14.59 -0.14 2.63
N VAL A 80 -13.40 0.43 2.47
CA VAL A 80 -12.17 -0.23 2.93
C VAL A 80 -12.12 -0.35 4.45
N ASN A 81 -12.56 0.69 5.17
CA ASN A 81 -12.39 0.76 6.63
C ASN A 81 -13.52 0.08 7.42
N ASN A 82 -14.71 -0.06 6.82
CA ASN A 82 -15.88 -0.53 7.54
C ASN A 82 -16.41 -1.88 7.04
N THR A 83 -16.28 -2.21 5.73
CA THR A 83 -16.92 -3.41 5.18
C THR A 83 -15.95 -4.55 4.88
N VAL A 84 -14.68 -4.24 4.56
CA VAL A 84 -13.66 -5.27 4.26
C VAL A 84 -13.50 -6.27 5.40
N TYR A 85 -13.39 -5.80 6.64
CA TYR A 85 -13.22 -6.67 7.79
C TYR A 85 -14.46 -7.55 8.03
N GLU A 86 -15.65 -6.97 7.91
CA GLU A 86 -16.92 -7.69 8.10
C GLU A 86 -17.07 -8.82 7.07
N VAL A 87 -16.88 -8.53 5.79
CA VAL A 87 -16.96 -9.55 4.73
C VAL A 87 -15.86 -10.60 4.88
N PHE A 88 -14.67 -10.19 5.32
CA PHE A 88 -13.58 -11.12 5.59
C PHE A 88 -13.95 -12.13 6.67
N GLU A 89 -14.55 -11.68 7.78
CA GLU A 89 -15.02 -12.56 8.85
C GLU A 89 -16.12 -13.51 8.37
N GLU A 90 -17.06 -13.04 7.53
CA GLU A 90 -18.10 -13.88 6.93
C GLU A 90 -17.52 -15.00 6.05
N LYS A 91 -16.42 -14.70 5.34
CA LYS A 91 -15.77 -15.63 4.40
C LYS A 91 -14.58 -16.39 5.00
N ILE A 92 -14.34 -16.28 6.31
CA ILE A 92 -13.15 -16.84 6.94
C ILE A 92 -13.04 -18.36 6.79
N GLY A 93 -14.18 -19.06 6.78
CA GLY A 93 -14.24 -20.51 6.57
C GLY A 93 -13.71 -20.90 5.20
N ASP A 94 -14.18 -20.24 4.15
CA ASP A 94 -13.77 -20.50 2.76
C ASP A 94 -12.29 -20.14 2.54
N ILE A 95 -11.85 -19.02 3.12
CA ILE A 95 -10.44 -18.58 3.06
C ILE A 95 -9.54 -19.64 3.70
N LYS A 96 -9.91 -20.15 4.88
CA LYS A 96 -9.16 -21.22 5.56
C LYS A 96 -9.10 -22.48 4.72
N THR A 97 -10.22 -22.91 4.14
CA THR A 97 -10.26 -24.08 3.26
C THR A 97 -9.33 -23.91 2.07
N LYS A 98 -9.36 -22.75 1.40
CA LYS A 98 -8.48 -22.47 0.26
C LYS A 98 -7.00 -22.54 0.65
N LEU A 99 -6.62 -22.02 1.80
CA LEU A 99 -5.25 -22.04 2.31
C LEU A 99 -4.71 -23.45 2.57
N CYS A 100 -5.56 -24.37 3.02
CA CYS A 100 -5.17 -25.76 3.25
C CYS A 100 -4.77 -26.49 1.96
N HIS A 101 -5.31 -26.06 0.81
CA HIS A 101 -5.15 -26.75 -0.46
C HIS A 101 -4.17 -26.09 -1.43
N GLN A 102 -3.89 -24.79 -1.29
CA GLN A 102 -3.04 -24.06 -2.23
C GLN A 102 -2.43 -22.79 -1.64
N PHE A 103 -1.30 -22.35 -2.22
CA PHE A 103 -0.73 -21.04 -1.91
C PHE A 103 -1.73 -19.94 -2.33
N TYR A 104 -2.09 -19.08 -1.38
CA TYR A 104 -3.11 -18.06 -1.56
C TYR A 104 -2.50 -16.66 -1.44
N ASP A 105 -2.28 -16.03 -2.60
CA ASP A 105 -2.05 -14.59 -2.66
C ASP A 105 -3.38 -13.84 -2.53
N ASN A 106 -3.39 -12.71 -1.82
CA ASN A 106 -4.57 -11.86 -1.67
C ASN A 106 -4.36 -10.52 -2.39
N TYR A 107 -5.21 -10.17 -3.35
CA TYR A 107 -5.06 -9.01 -4.24
C TYR A 107 -5.84 -7.76 -3.79
N LEU A 108 -6.20 -7.66 -2.50
CA LEU A 108 -7.11 -6.62 -1.99
C LEU A 108 -6.59 -5.22 -2.26
N GLY A 109 -5.30 -4.99 -2.06
CA GLY A 109 -4.69 -3.69 -2.29
C GLY A 109 -4.70 -3.26 -3.77
N TYR A 110 -4.62 -4.20 -4.72
CA TYR A 110 -4.80 -3.89 -6.15
C TYR A 110 -6.23 -3.47 -6.45
N PHE A 111 -7.20 -4.22 -5.94
CA PHE A 111 -8.63 -3.87 -6.05
C PHE A 111 -8.91 -2.49 -5.47
N VAL A 112 -8.46 -2.21 -4.24
CA VAL A 112 -8.61 -0.91 -3.59
C VAL A 112 -7.89 0.19 -4.38
N SER A 113 -6.70 -0.11 -4.92
CA SER A 113 -5.99 0.84 -5.78
C SER A 113 -6.80 1.22 -7.01
N GLY A 114 -7.50 0.26 -7.62
CA GLY A 114 -8.44 0.51 -8.71
C GLY A 114 -9.61 1.40 -8.30
N LEU A 115 -10.20 1.16 -7.11
CA LEU A 115 -11.35 1.94 -6.63
C LEU A 115 -11.06 3.45 -6.55
N TYR A 116 -9.87 3.86 -6.11
CA TYR A 116 -9.56 5.29 -5.96
C TYR A 116 -8.80 5.88 -7.15
N HIS A 117 -8.20 5.07 -8.02
CA HIS A 117 -7.18 5.49 -8.99
C HIS A 117 -7.59 6.75 -9.77
N ASP A 118 -8.79 6.75 -10.33
CA ASP A 118 -9.26 7.81 -11.23
C ASP A 118 -9.86 9.02 -10.48
N ILE A 119 -9.97 8.95 -9.15
CA ILE A 119 -10.67 9.96 -8.34
C ILE A 119 -9.82 10.56 -7.23
N ILE A 120 -8.66 10.02 -6.89
CA ILE A 120 -7.89 10.53 -5.74
C ILE A 120 -7.44 11.98 -5.93
N GLY A 121 -6.95 12.35 -7.11
CA GLY A 121 -6.42 13.70 -7.37
C GLY A 121 -5.28 14.05 -6.42
N ASP A 122 -5.33 15.23 -5.81
CA ASP A 122 -4.39 15.70 -4.77
C ASP A 122 -4.83 15.35 -3.34
N ARG A 123 -5.96 14.66 -3.19
CA ARG A 123 -6.61 14.38 -1.89
C ARG A 123 -5.93 13.23 -1.16
N THR A 124 -6.37 13.05 0.08
CA THR A 124 -5.90 11.96 0.96
C THR A 124 -6.96 10.87 1.09
N LEU A 125 -6.55 9.61 0.91
CA LEU A 125 -7.32 8.43 1.30
C LEU A 125 -6.67 7.79 2.53
N LYS A 126 -7.47 7.54 3.57
CA LYS A 126 -7.01 6.87 4.79
C LYS A 126 -7.51 5.44 4.84
N ILE A 127 -6.60 4.51 5.08
CA ILE A 127 -6.90 3.08 5.17
C ILE A 127 -6.47 2.59 6.54
N GLU A 128 -7.41 2.02 7.28
CA GLU A 128 -7.18 1.36 8.56
C GLU A 128 -7.38 -0.14 8.39
N ILE A 129 -6.27 -0.86 8.27
CA ILE A 129 -6.30 -2.30 8.07
C ILE A 129 -6.43 -2.98 9.43
N LYS A 130 -7.65 -3.41 9.74
CA LYS A 130 -7.97 -4.26 10.88
C LYS A 130 -7.98 -5.70 10.38
N ILE A 131 -6.83 -6.37 10.36
CA ILE A 131 -6.76 -7.78 9.96
C ILE A 131 -6.41 -8.64 11.17
N PRO A 132 -7.12 -9.77 11.40
CA PRO A 132 -6.89 -10.63 12.55
C PRO A 132 -5.45 -11.15 12.58
N ARG A 133 -4.89 -11.25 13.79
CA ARG A 133 -3.54 -11.74 14.03
C ARG A 133 -3.28 -13.12 13.41
N PHE A 134 -4.30 -13.97 13.30
CA PHE A 134 -4.19 -15.27 12.63
C PHE A 134 -3.78 -15.14 11.15
N VAL A 135 -4.32 -14.17 10.42
CA VAL A 135 -4.00 -13.92 8.99
C VAL A 135 -2.54 -13.52 8.81
N MET A 136 -2.04 -12.76 9.78
CA MET A 136 -0.67 -12.27 9.82
C MET A 136 0.37 -13.38 10.04
N ILE A 137 -0.01 -14.47 10.73
CA ILE A 137 0.89 -15.58 11.08
C ILE A 137 0.87 -16.69 10.01
N SER A 138 -0.22 -16.81 9.23
CA SER A 138 -0.46 -17.94 8.32
C SER A 138 0.10 -17.76 6.91
N ARG A 139 1.02 -16.81 6.67
CA ARG A 139 1.58 -16.48 5.34
C ARG A 139 0.48 -16.19 4.28
N ILE A 140 -0.69 -15.74 4.72
CA ILE A 140 -1.80 -15.36 3.84
C ILE A 140 -1.38 -14.11 3.05
N GLY A 141 -1.38 -14.23 1.73
CA GLY A 141 -1.34 -13.07 0.84
C GLY A 141 -0.12 -12.20 0.98
N PHE A 142 1.03 -12.60 0.42
CA PHE A 142 2.16 -11.66 0.34
C PHE A 142 1.86 -10.50 -0.62
N ARG A 143 1.04 -10.76 -1.64
CA ARG A 143 0.82 -9.82 -2.74
C ARG A 143 -0.42 -8.94 -2.60
N TRP A 144 -0.44 -8.00 -1.66
CA TRP A 144 -1.59 -7.11 -1.46
C TRP A 144 -1.68 -5.98 -2.48
N GLY A 145 -0.58 -5.26 -2.73
CA GLY A 145 -0.54 -4.24 -3.79
C GLY A 145 -1.24 -2.93 -3.50
N PHE A 146 -1.35 -2.51 -2.23
CA PHE A 146 -1.87 -1.17 -1.92
C PHE A 146 -0.99 -0.09 -2.58
N GLY A 147 -1.58 0.89 -3.23
CA GLY A 147 -0.80 1.90 -3.97
C GLY A 147 -0.36 1.46 -5.37
N TYR A 148 -0.91 0.36 -5.90
CA TYR A 148 -0.58 -0.08 -7.24
C TYR A 148 -0.90 1.00 -8.27
N LYS A 149 0.10 1.34 -9.11
CA LYS A 149 0.01 2.41 -10.11
C LYS A 149 -0.44 3.76 -9.52
N HIS A 150 -0.20 4.02 -8.23
CA HIS A 150 -0.70 5.22 -7.56
C HIS A 150 -0.34 6.49 -8.37
N PRO A 151 -1.36 7.27 -8.79
CA PRO A 151 -1.18 8.31 -9.79
C PRO A 151 -0.82 9.67 -9.20
N GLY A 152 -1.02 9.87 -7.89
CA GLY A 152 -0.89 11.16 -7.20
C GLY A 152 -1.70 11.19 -5.91
N GLY A 153 -1.67 12.32 -5.21
CA GLY A 153 -2.36 12.48 -3.93
C GLY A 153 -1.65 11.80 -2.78
N LYS A 154 -2.40 11.47 -1.72
CA LYS A 154 -1.83 10.89 -0.49
C LYS A 154 -2.59 9.63 -0.08
N LEU A 155 -1.87 8.56 0.19
CA LEU A 155 -2.40 7.35 0.80
C LEU A 155 -1.79 7.17 2.19
N VAL A 156 -2.63 7.10 3.21
CA VAL A 156 -2.19 6.89 4.60
C VAL A 156 -2.74 5.56 5.08
N ILE A 157 -1.86 4.59 5.34
CA ILE A 157 -2.23 3.24 5.75
C ILE A 157 -1.78 3.00 7.19
N SER A 158 -2.70 2.56 8.03
CA SER A 158 -2.44 2.12 9.39
C SER A 158 -2.61 0.60 9.49
N GLY A 159 -1.67 -0.06 10.17
CA GLY A 159 -1.62 -1.52 10.28
C GLY A 159 -0.62 -2.19 9.33
N TYR A 160 -0.83 -3.47 9.05
CA TYR A 160 -0.02 -4.23 8.08
C TYR A 160 -0.50 -3.92 6.67
N ALA A 161 0.37 -3.45 5.78
CA ALA A 161 -0.01 -3.07 4.42
C ALA A 161 0.30 -4.14 3.35
N GLY A 162 0.71 -5.35 3.76
CA GLY A 162 1.09 -6.43 2.85
C GLY A 162 2.36 -6.12 2.05
N GLY A 163 2.71 -7.02 1.13
CA GLY A 163 3.77 -6.79 0.14
C GLY A 163 3.25 -6.10 -1.12
N TYR A 164 4.19 -5.75 -2.00
CA TYR A 164 3.95 -5.03 -3.26
C TYR A 164 3.36 -3.63 -3.09
N LEU A 165 3.49 -3.03 -1.90
CA LEU A 165 3.05 -1.67 -1.64
C LEU A 165 3.70 -0.69 -2.63
N GLY A 166 2.89 0.11 -3.34
CA GLY A 166 3.39 1.10 -4.28
C GLY A 166 4.00 0.51 -5.56
N GLU A 167 3.67 -0.74 -5.92
CA GLU A 167 4.13 -1.32 -7.18
C GLU A 167 3.70 -0.44 -8.37
N ALA A 168 4.65 -0.13 -9.26
CA ALA A 168 4.48 0.75 -10.42
C ALA A 168 3.93 2.16 -10.11
N MET A 169 4.05 2.64 -8.86
CA MET A 169 3.67 3.99 -8.44
C MET A 169 4.35 5.05 -9.32
N ARG A 170 3.57 6.07 -9.72
CA ARG A 170 4.02 7.13 -10.65
C ARG A 170 4.27 8.44 -9.96
N ASP A 171 3.41 8.81 -9.02
CA ASP A 171 3.52 10.05 -8.22
C ASP A 171 2.73 9.91 -6.92
N GLY A 172 2.72 10.95 -6.08
CA GLY A 172 1.99 11.01 -4.81
C GLY A 172 2.83 10.57 -3.62
N ILE A 173 2.16 10.38 -2.49
CA ILE A 173 2.80 10.02 -1.22
C ILE A 173 2.05 8.87 -0.56
N ILE A 174 2.74 7.77 -0.29
CA ILE A 174 2.22 6.66 0.53
C ILE A 174 2.93 6.69 1.88
N THR A 175 2.16 6.79 2.97
CA THR A 175 2.68 6.69 4.35
C THR A 175 2.07 5.49 5.05
N VAL A 176 2.92 4.59 5.56
CA VAL A 176 2.49 3.43 6.36
C VAL A 176 2.96 3.60 7.79
N THR A 177 2.01 3.59 8.73
CA THR A 177 2.33 3.73 10.16
C THR A 177 2.65 2.40 10.85
N GLY A 178 2.30 1.27 10.24
CA GLY A 178 2.71 -0.07 10.65
C GLY A 178 3.88 -0.63 9.83
N PHE A 179 3.84 -1.92 9.52
CA PHE A 179 4.87 -2.64 8.77
C PHE A 179 4.35 -3.13 7.41
N THR A 180 5.27 -3.49 6.54
CA THR A 180 5.00 -3.95 5.17
C THR A 180 5.65 -5.30 4.93
N GLY A 181 5.20 -6.00 3.89
CA GLY A 181 5.83 -7.21 3.39
C GLY A 181 6.93 -6.91 2.36
N ASP A 182 7.14 -7.87 1.48
CA ASP A 182 8.18 -7.83 0.46
C ASP A 182 7.80 -6.93 -0.74
N TYR A 183 8.75 -6.61 -1.61
CA TYR A 183 8.52 -5.93 -2.90
C TYR A 183 7.92 -4.52 -2.79
N VAL A 184 8.07 -3.83 -1.66
CA VAL A 184 7.65 -2.43 -1.56
C VAL A 184 8.35 -1.59 -2.62
N GLY A 185 7.60 -0.78 -3.37
CA GLY A 185 8.12 0.10 -4.40
C GLY A 185 8.64 -0.63 -5.65
N LYS A 186 8.18 -1.87 -5.89
CA LYS A 186 8.53 -2.62 -7.09
C LYS A 186 8.20 -1.82 -8.36
N ASP A 187 9.15 -1.66 -9.27
CA ASP A 187 8.99 -0.89 -10.52
C ASP A 187 8.47 0.56 -10.31
N MET A 188 8.62 1.13 -9.10
CA MET A 188 8.24 2.51 -8.79
C MET A 188 8.98 3.49 -9.71
N ARG A 189 8.25 4.45 -10.29
CA ARG A 189 8.79 5.42 -11.26
C ARG A 189 8.89 6.83 -10.69
N GLY A 190 8.12 7.15 -9.66
CA GLY A 190 8.10 8.46 -9.03
C GLY A 190 7.27 8.47 -7.74
N GLY A 191 7.15 9.64 -7.12
CA GLY A 191 6.49 9.81 -5.82
C GLY A 191 7.35 9.43 -4.61
N ARG A 192 6.71 9.34 -3.44
CA ARG A 192 7.38 9.06 -2.16
C ARG A 192 6.66 8.01 -1.33
N ILE A 193 7.39 7.00 -0.86
CA ILE A 193 6.91 6.01 0.13
C ILE A 193 7.63 6.26 1.46
N VAL A 194 6.87 6.35 2.55
CA VAL A 194 7.38 6.50 3.92
C VAL A 194 6.85 5.38 4.81
N LEU A 195 7.74 4.53 5.29
CA LEU A 195 7.41 3.42 6.19
C LEU A 195 7.91 3.74 7.60
N LYS A 196 7.00 3.79 8.58
CA LYS A 196 7.39 3.92 9.98
C LYS A 196 7.94 2.61 10.56
N GLY A 197 7.40 1.47 10.12
CA GLY A 197 7.87 0.15 10.50
C GLY A 197 8.89 -0.44 9.52
N ASN A 198 8.91 -1.77 9.46
CA ASN A 198 9.87 -2.54 8.67
C ASN A 198 9.40 -2.77 7.23
N ALA A 199 10.36 -2.86 6.33
CA ALA A 199 10.20 -3.38 4.98
C ALA A 199 10.68 -4.84 4.90
N GLY A 200 9.99 -5.66 4.11
CA GLY A 200 10.41 -7.02 3.81
C GLY A 200 11.56 -7.09 2.81
N TRP A 201 11.65 -8.21 2.11
CA TRP A 201 12.66 -8.48 1.10
C TRP A 201 12.40 -7.69 -0.19
N ARG A 202 13.47 -7.45 -0.94
CA ARG A 202 13.41 -6.83 -2.29
C ARG A 202 12.72 -5.47 -2.31
N LEU A 203 12.93 -4.67 -1.26
CA LEU A 203 12.54 -3.26 -1.21
C LEU A 203 13.13 -2.51 -2.41
N GLY A 204 12.29 -1.87 -3.23
CA GLY A 204 12.71 -1.12 -4.41
C GLY A 204 13.15 -1.98 -5.60
N ASP A 205 12.68 -3.22 -5.70
CA ASP A 205 12.99 -4.11 -6.83
C ASP A 205 12.61 -3.48 -8.17
N GLY A 206 13.59 -3.25 -9.04
CA GLY A 206 13.35 -2.64 -10.35
C GLY A 206 12.97 -1.15 -10.30
N MET A 207 13.16 -0.47 -9.17
CA MET A 207 12.81 0.95 -8.99
C MET A 207 13.52 1.84 -10.03
N ARG A 208 12.76 2.71 -10.69
CA ARG A 208 13.21 3.58 -11.81
C ARG A 208 13.12 5.07 -11.48
N GLY A 209 12.68 5.42 -10.27
CA GLY A 209 12.58 6.80 -9.81
C GLY A 209 11.77 6.90 -8.52
N GLY A 210 11.71 8.10 -7.95
CA GLY A 210 11.03 8.38 -6.68
C GLY A 210 11.92 8.18 -5.45
N LYS A 211 11.30 8.20 -4.27
CA LYS A 211 11.99 8.09 -2.98
C LYS A 211 11.29 7.16 -2.00
N ILE A 212 12.02 6.22 -1.43
CA ILE A 212 11.53 5.34 -0.36
C ILE A 212 12.30 5.66 0.92
N VAL A 213 11.59 5.89 2.03
CA VAL A 213 12.17 6.12 3.35
C VAL A 213 11.62 5.09 4.33
N VAL A 214 12.51 4.30 4.94
CA VAL A 214 12.17 3.28 5.94
C VAL A 214 12.77 3.70 7.29
N ILE A 215 11.91 3.88 8.29
CA ILE A 215 12.34 4.24 9.64
C ILE A 215 12.74 2.99 10.44
N GLY A 216 12.12 1.85 10.17
CA GLY A 216 12.52 0.55 10.72
C GLY A 216 13.64 -0.13 9.91
N ASN A 217 13.62 -1.45 9.93
CA ASN A 217 14.58 -2.32 9.25
C ASN A 217 14.12 -2.67 7.83
N ALA A 218 15.05 -3.12 6.99
CA ALA A 218 14.77 -3.68 5.68
C ALA A 218 15.37 -5.09 5.53
N GLY A 219 14.69 -5.93 4.76
CA GLY A 219 15.11 -7.31 4.52
C GLY A 219 16.27 -7.46 3.55
N GLU A 220 16.30 -8.60 2.86
CA GLU A 220 17.35 -8.93 1.89
C GLU A 220 17.11 -8.28 0.52
N PHE A 221 18.19 -8.11 -0.24
CA PHE A 221 18.20 -7.65 -1.63
C PHE A 221 17.57 -6.26 -1.84
N VAL A 222 17.82 -5.33 -0.91
CA VAL A 222 17.36 -3.94 -1.04
C VAL A 222 17.91 -3.33 -2.32
N GLY A 223 17.04 -2.77 -3.16
CA GLY A 223 17.37 -2.10 -4.41
C GLY A 223 17.82 -3.03 -5.53
N ILE A 224 17.54 -4.33 -5.45
CA ILE A 224 17.86 -5.25 -6.55
C ILE A 224 17.22 -4.77 -7.87
N ASN A 225 17.98 -4.77 -8.97
CA ASN A 225 17.57 -4.25 -10.28
C ASN A 225 17.16 -2.75 -10.30
N MET A 226 17.45 -1.98 -9.24
CA MET A 226 17.17 -0.54 -9.20
C MET A 226 17.98 0.20 -10.28
N ARG A 227 17.33 1.09 -11.01
CA ARG A 227 17.92 1.89 -12.10
C ARG A 227 18.10 3.36 -11.73
N ALA A 228 17.20 3.89 -10.91
CA ALA A 228 17.24 5.27 -10.44
C ALA A 228 16.35 5.45 -9.19
N GLY A 229 16.44 6.62 -8.57
CA GLY A 229 15.70 6.96 -7.34
C GLY A 229 16.58 6.94 -6.09
N LEU A 230 15.93 7.07 -4.93
CA LEU A 230 16.60 7.10 -3.62
C LEU A 230 15.89 6.19 -2.62
N ILE A 231 16.63 5.27 -2.01
CA ILE A 231 16.18 4.47 -0.86
C ILE A 231 16.96 4.92 0.38
N ARG A 232 16.27 5.31 1.45
CA ARG A 232 16.85 5.66 2.75
C ARG A 232 16.34 4.73 3.83
N ILE A 233 17.24 4.06 4.55
CA ILE A 233 16.86 3.13 5.63
C ILE A 233 17.55 3.54 6.92
N LYS A 234 16.76 3.76 7.97
CA LYS A 234 17.28 4.18 9.26
C LYS A 234 17.70 3.01 10.15
N GLY A 235 16.99 1.89 10.07
CA GLY A 235 17.30 0.67 10.81
C GLY A 235 18.35 -0.19 10.13
N GLU A 236 18.35 -1.46 10.46
CA GLU A 236 19.26 -2.46 9.90
C GLU A 236 18.82 -2.92 8.52
N VAL A 237 19.79 -3.35 7.71
CA VAL A 237 19.58 -3.90 6.36
C VAL A 237 20.31 -5.23 6.28
N LEU A 238 19.61 -6.29 5.89
CA LEU A 238 20.20 -7.62 5.82
C LEU A 238 21.16 -7.76 4.63
N SER A 239 20.75 -7.31 3.45
CA SER A 239 21.64 -7.29 2.28
C SER A 239 21.20 -6.25 1.23
N ILE A 240 22.16 -5.78 0.46
CA ILE A 240 21.94 -4.91 -0.69
C ILE A 240 21.90 -5.77 -1.95
N GLY A 241 20.90 -5.52 -2.80
CA GLY A 241 20.79 -6.16 -4.10
C GLY A 241 21.66 -5.46 -5.15
N ARG A 242 22.08 -6.22 -6.16
CA ARG A 242 22.76 -5.64 -7.33
C ARG A 242 21.84 -4.63 -8.02
N ARG A 243 22.32 -3.40 -8.23
CA ARG A 243 21.57 -2.31 -8.87
C ARG A 243 22.34 -1.74 -10.08
N GLU A 244 21.60 -1.21 -11.05
CA GLU A 244 22.13 -0.54 -12.24
C GLU A 244 22.32 0.97 -12.01
N GLY A 245 21.61 1.55 -11.03
CA GLY A 245 21.74 2.97 -10.67
C GLY A 245 20.87 3.36 -9.48
N GLY A 246 20.80 4.68 -9.23
CA GLY A 246 20.14 5.24 -8.05
C GLY A 246 21.00 5.15 -6.79
N LYS A 247 20.45 5.64 -5.68
CA LYS A 247 21.16 5.76 -4.40
C LYS A 247 20.46 4.99 -3.29
N ILE A 248 21.26 4.28 -2.49
CA ILE A 248 20.79 3.65 -1.26
C ILE A 248 21.62 4.23 -0.12
N GLU A 249 20.97 4.79 0.89
CA GLU A 249 21.65 5.36 2.05
C GLU A 249 21.14 4.70 3.33
N ILE A 250 22.06 4.31 4.19
CA ILE A 250 21.77 3.74 5.51
C ILE A 250 22.21 4.74 6.59
N TRP A 251 21.36 4.94 7.59
CA TRP A 251 21.70 5.79 8.74
C TRP A 251 22.72 5.09 9.64
N LYS A 252 23.93 5.64 9.74
CA LYS A 252 25.00 5.14 10.62
C LYS A 252 25.70 6.30 11.30
N ASN A 253 26.02 6.17 12.58
CA ASN A 253 26.78 7.16 13.36
C ASN A 253 26.25 8.60 13.26
N GLY A 254 24.92 8.77 13.23
CA GLY A 254 24.29 10.09 13.21
C GLY A 254 24.25 10.80 11.84
N LYS A 255 24.59 10.10 10.75
CA LYS A 255 24.49 10.63 9.38
C LYS A 255 23.98 9.57 8.39
N TRP A 256 23.50 10.03 7.24
CA TRP A 256 23.20 9.17 6.10
C TRP A 256 24.49 8.83 5.38
N THR A 257 24.73 7.53 5.17
CA THR A 257 25.89 7.03 4.45
C THR A 257 25.40 6.24 3.24
N GLU A 258 25.82 6.65 2.05
CA GLU A 258 25.54 5.92 0.81
C GLU A 258 26.21 4.55 0.85
N VAL A 259 25.49 3.51 0.42
CA VAL A 259 25.99 2.15 0.34
C VAL A 259 26.49 1.90 -1.07
N GLU A 260 27.76 1.58 -1.17
CA GLU A 260 28.36 1.09 -2.40
C GLU A 260 27.82 -0.31 -2.71
N GLY A 261 27.69 -0.61 -3.99
CA GLY A 261 27.05 -1.82 -4.50
C GLY A 261 27.23 -1.90 -6.00
#